data_AF-A0A3D1HJG5-F1
#
_entry.id   AF-A0A3D1HJG5-F1
#
_cell.length_a   1.000
_cell.length_b   1.000
_cell.length_c   1.000
_cell.angle_alpha   90.00
_cell.angle_beta   90.00
_cell.angle_gamma   90.00
#
_symmetry.space_group_name_H-M   'P 1'
#
loop_
_entity.id
_entity.type
_entity.pdbx_description
1 polymer ?
#
loop_
_entity_poly.entity_id
_entity_poly.type
_entity_poly.pdbx_seq_one_letter_code
_entity_poly.pdbx_strand_id
1 'polypeptide(L)' 'YDVVLWEKHGVFAKGLDVMDAFDQIDVLSKSAKIYIDSKCMGFEPEGMSQEQMAEMTKAFNLPK' A
#
# COMPACT_ATOMS: atom_id res chain seq x y z
N TYR A 1 -10.36 4.46 3.88
CA TYR A 1 -9.69 3.16 3.71
C TYR A 1 -10.43 2.41 2.63
N ASP A 2 -9.90 2.48 1.41
CA ASP A 2 -10.57 1.97 0.20
C ASP A 2 -10.07 0.57 -0.20
N VAL A 3 -9.15 0.02 0.58
CA VAL A 3 -8.61 -1.34 0.44
C VAL A 3 -8.60 -2.03 1.79
N VAL A 4 -9.13 -3.26 1.85
CA VAL A 4 -9.16 -4.12 3.04
C VAL A 4 -8.44 -5.43 2.74
N LEU A 5 -7.55 -5.82 3.63
CA LEU A 5 -6.78 -7.06 3.55
C LEU A 5 -7.54 -8.15 4.32
N TRP A 6 -7.91 -9.24 3.65
CA TRP A 6 -8.58 -10.38 4.28
C TRP A 6 -7.57 -11.49 4.51
N GLU A 7 -7.25 -11.72 5.79
CA GLU A 7 -6.36 -12.79 6.22
C GLU A 7 -6.77 -14.15 5.59
N LYS A 8 -5.84 -14.75 4.85
CA LYS A 8 -5.97 -16.05 4.13
C LYS A 8 -6.88 -16.07 2.88
N HIS A 9 -7.39 -14.93 2.40
CA HIS A 9 -8.23 -14.93 1.18
C HIS A 9 -7.72 -13.98 0.08
N GLY A 10 -7.36 -12.74 0.41
CA GLY A 10 -6.90 -11.79 -0.60
C GLY A 10 -7.15 -10.33 -0.23
N VAL A 11 -7.28 -9.50 -1.25
CA VAL A 11 -7.44 -8.04 -1.15
C VAL A 11 -8.79 -7.65 -1.72
N PHE A 12 -9.50 -6.76 -1.03
CA PHE A 12 -10.72 -6.13 -1.53
C PHE A 12 -10.48 -4.63 -1.70
N ALA A 13 -10.64 -4.10 -2.91
CA ALA A 13 -10.51 -2.66 -3.20
C ALA A 13 -11.80 -2.09 -3.79
N LYS A 14 -12.15 -0.87 -3.39
CA LYS A 14 -13.29 -0.12 -3.92
C LYS A 14 -12.75 1.12 -4.64
N GLY A 15 -12.79 1.11 -5.97
CA GLY A 15 -12.44 2.26 -6.83
C GLY A 15 -13.67 2.92 -7.45
N LEU A 16 -13.50 4.14 -7.96
CA LEU A 16 -14.54 4.84 -8.75
C LEU A 16 -14.77 4.19 -10.12
N ASP A 17 -13.74 3.52 -10.63
CA ASP A 17 -13.78 2.70 -11.83
C ASP A 17 -12.90 1.44 -11.65
N VAL A 18 -12.95 0.53 -12.62
CA VAL A 18 -12.22 -0.74 -12.58
C VAL A 18 -10.70 -0.54 -12.61
N MET A 19 -10.22 0.53 -13.25
CA MET A 19 -8.78 0.80 -13.36
C MET A 19 -8.22 1.31 -12.02
N ASP A 20 -8.94 2.18 -11.34
CA ASP A 20 -8.63 2.65 -9.99
C ASP A 20 -8.65 1.50 -8.98
N ALA A 21 -9.68 0.65 -9.03
CA ALA A 21 -9.72 -0.55 -8.18
C ALA A 21 -8.55 -1.51 -8.46
N PHE A 22 -8.16 -1.68 -9.73
CA PHE A 22 -7.04 -2.53 -10.12
C PHE A 22 -5.70 -1.96 -9.66
N ASP A 23 -5.47 -0.66 -9.83
CA ASP A 23 -4.25 0.01 -9.40
C ASP A 23 -4.07 -0.09 -7.88
N GLN A 24 -5.15 0.10 -7.11
CA GLN A 24 -5.14 -0.09 -5.65
C GLN A 24 -4.77 -1.53 -5.25
N ILE A 25 -5.29 -2.54 -5.95
CA ILE A 25 -4.96 -3.96 -5.69
C ILE A 25 -3.49 -4.25 -6.04
N ASP A 26 -3.00 -3.73 -7.16
CA ASP A 26 -1.63 -3.96 -7.63
C ASP A 26 -0.60 -3.29 -6.71
N VAL A 27 -0.84 -2.04 -6.31
CA VAL A 27 -0.01 -1.30 -5.34
C VAL A 27 0.05 -2.04 -4.00
N LEU A 28 -1.09 -2.53 -3.50
CA LEU A 28 -1.09 -3.30 -2.25
C LEU A 28 -0.36 -4.64 -2.40
N SER A 29 -0.55 -5.34 -3.51
CA SER A 29 0.08 -6.64 -3.75
C SER A 29 1.61 -6.51 -3.88
N LYS A 30 2.09 -5.48 -4.59
CA LYS A 30 3.52 -5.17 -4.72
C LYS A 30 4.13 -4.79 -3.37
N SER A 31 3.47 -3.95 -2.58
CA SER A 31 3.97 -3.56 -1.26
C SER A 31 4.01 -4.74 -0.27
N ALA A 32 2.99 -5.61 -0.28
CA ALA A 32 2.98 -6.84 0.52
C ALA A 32 4.14 -7.76 0.15
N LYS A 33 4.45 -7.90 -1.14
CA LYS A 33 5.60 -8.71 -1.60
C LYS A 33 6.93 -8.15 -1.11
N ILE A 34 7.14 -6.84 -1.25
CA ILE A 34 8.35 -6.16 -0.76
C ILE A 34 8.51 -6.37 0.76
N TYR A 35 7.42 -6.26 1.51
CA TYR A 35 7.43 -6.48 2.96
C TYR A 35 7.79 -7.92 3.32
N ILE A 36 7.17 -8.91 2.67
CA ILE A 36 7.46 -10.34 2.87
C ILE A 36 8.91 -10.66 2.52
N ASP A 37 9.39 -10.20 1.37
CA ASP A 37 10.77 -10.45 0.93
C ASP A 37 11.78 -9.84 1.92
N SER A 38 11.51 -8.62 2.39
CA SER A 38 12.33 -7.95 3.42
C SER A 38 12.38 -8.77 4.71
N LYS A 39 11.21 -9.21 5.20
CA LYS A 39 11.08 -10.07 6.39
C LYS A 39 11.82 -11.40 6.23
N CYS A 40 11.72 -12.02 5.06
CA CYS A 40 12.44 -13.26 4.75
C CYS A 40 13.97 -13.08 4.73
N MET A 41 14.46 -11.89 4.38
CA MET A 41 15.89 -11.53 4.48
C MET A 41 16.35 -11.22 5.92
N GLY A 42 15.46 -11.35 6.92
CA GLY A 42 15.78 -11.10 8.32
C GLY A 42 15.77 -9.61 8.71
N PHE A 43 15.22 -8.75 7.86
CA PHE A 43 15.12 -7.31 8.09
C PHE A 43 13.64 -6.89 8.14
N GLU A 44 13.27 -6.09 9.13
CA GLU A 44 11.95 -5.45 9.15
C GLU A 44 12.07 -4.08 8.48
N PRO A 45 11.45 -3.86 7.31
CA PRO A 45 11.51 -2.57 6.65
C PRO A 45 10.78 -1.54 7.50
N GLU A 46 11.51 -0.56 8.00
CA GLU A 46 10.91 0.65 8.53
C GLU A 46 10.25 1.40 7.39
N GLY A 47 8.97 1.74 7.58
CA GLY A 47 8.24 2.57 6.63
C GLY A 47 8.81 4.00 6.56
N MET A 48 8.20 4.83 5.72
CA MET A 48 8.56 6.25 5.66
C MET A 48 8.26 6.94 6.99
N SER A 49 9.15 7.85 7.43
CA SER A 49 8.90 8.68 8.61
C SER A 49 7.67 9.56 8.40
N GLN A 50 7.10 10.11 9.48
CA GLN A 50 5.97 11.03 9.36
C GLN A 50 6.32 12.28 8.53
N GLU A 51 7.55 12.79 8.61
CA GLU A 51 7.97 13.93 7.76
C GLU A 51 8.02 13.54 6.29
N GLN A 52 8.58 12.38 5.97
CA GLN A 52 8.64 11.87 4.60
C GLN A 52 7.23 11.63 4.02
N MET A 53 6.31 11.11 4.83
CA MET A 53 4.91 10.96 4.45
C MET A 53 4.22 12.31 4.21
N ALA A 54 4.53 13.32 5.03
CA ALA A 54 3.99 14.68 4.86
C ALA A 54 4.50 15.36 3.58
N GLU A 55 5.78 15.19 3.24
CA GLU A 55 6.34 15.68 1.99
C GLU A 55 5.69 15.02 0.77
N MET A 56 5.53 13.69 0.80
CA MET A 56 4.85 12.95 -0.26
C MET A 56 3.38 13.36 -0.40
N THR A 57 2.67 13.54 0.71
CA THR A 57 1.27 13.99 0.72
C THR A 57 1.14 15.37 0.06
N LYS A 58 2.08 16.27 0.33
CA LYS A 58 2.11 17.61 -0.26
C LYS A 58 2.51 17.58 -1.74
N ALA A 59 3.46 16.72 -2.13
CA ALA A 59 3.93 16.61 -3.50
C ALA A 59 2.89 15.98 -4.45
N PHE A 60 2.15 14.98 -3.97
CA PHE A 60 1.15 14.23 -4.76
C PHE A 60 -0.29 14.64 -4.47
N ASN A 61 -0.50 15.65 -3.62
CA ASN A 61 -1.80 16.20 -3.23
C ASN A 61 -2.80 15.11 -2.76
N LEU A 62 -2.29 14.19 -1.94
CA LEU A 62 -3.05 13.02 -1.47
C LEU A 62 -4.08 13.44 -0.40
N PRO A 63 -5.28 12.82 -0.38
CA PRO A 63 -6.29 13.07 0.65
C PRO A 63 -5.79 12.61 2.03
N LYS A 64 -6.16 13.38 3.07
CA LYS A 64 -5.84 13.08 4.48
C LYS A 64 -6.66 11.93 5.04
#